data_AF-A0AA48RI15-F1
#
_entry.id   AF-A0AA48RI15-F1
#
_cell.length_a   1.000
_cell.length_b   1.000
_cell.length_c   1.000
_cell.angle_alpha   90.00
_cell.angle_beta   90.00
_cell.angle_gamma   90.00
#
_symmetry.space_group_name_H-M   'P 1'
#
loop_
_entity.id
_entity.type
_entity.pdbx_description
1 polymer ?
#
loop_
_entity_poly.entity_id
_entity_poly.type
_entity_poly.pdbx_seq_one_letter_code
_entity_poly.pdbx_strand_id
1 'polypeptide(L)' 'MKITLFDILMFVFTFFILWGVIRSARAKNKFAVGFGLLSLAVFLFADGLIIYYATRGV' A
#
# COMPACT_ATOMS: atom_id res chain seq x y z
N MET A 1 -15.38 3.76 -12.86
CA MET A 1 -15.55 4.26 -11.48
C MET A 1 -15.09 5.70 -11.38
N LYS A 2 -15.75 6.52 -10.55
CA LYS A 2 -15.26 7.88 -10.26
C LYS A 2 -14.09 7.76 -9.29
N ILE A 3 -12.91 8.24 -9.67
CA ILE A 3 -11.77 8.27 -8.74
C ILE A 3 -12.17 9.11 -7.53
N THR A 4 -12.06 8.51 -6.35
CA THR A 4 -12.39 9.13 -5.09
C THR A 4 -11.14 9.62 -4.39
N LEU A 5 -11.30 10.56 -3.44
CA LEU A 5 -10.22 10.98 -2.55
C LEU A 5 -9.58 9.78 -1.82
N PHE A 6 -10.39 8.77 -1.51
CA PHE A 6 -9.95 7.55 -0.83
C PHE A 6 -8.95 6.74 -1.65
N ASP A 7 -9.17 6.61 -2.97
CA ASP A 7 -8.25 5.91 -3.87
C ASP A 7 -6.87 6.57 -3.91
N ILE A 8 -6.86 7.91 -3.90
CA ILE A 8 -5.61 8.71 -3.85
C ILE A 8 -4.91 8.51 -2.50
N LEU A 9 -5.66 8.55 -1.40
CA LEU A 9 -5.13 8.34 -0.05
C LEU A 9 -4.54 6.93 0.12
N MET A 10 -5.18 5.90 -0.44
CA MET A 10 -4.66 4.53 -0.42
C MET A 10 -3.27 4.46 -1.04
N PHE A 11 -3.09 5.03 -2.22
CA PHE A 11 -1.80 5.07 -2.90
C PHE A 11 -0.73 5.79 -2.05
N VAL A 12 -1.09 6.91 -1.40
CA VAL A 12 -0.20 7.64 -0.48
C VAL A 12 0.18 6.78 0.73
N PHE A 13 -0.77 6.04 1.30
CA PHE A 13 -0.48 5.15 2.42
C PHE A 13 0.44 4.01 2.03
N THR A 14 0.33 3.45 0.83
CA THR A 14 1.27 2.46 0.31
C THR A 14 2.71 2.97 0.34
N PHE A 15 2.94 4.24 -0.06
CA PHE A 15 4.26 4.87 0.05
C PHE A 15 4.72 5.06 1.50
N PHE A 16 3.84 5.45 2.42
CA PHE A 16 4.20 5.56 3.83
C PHE A 16 4.52 4.22 4.49
N ILE A 17 3.81 3.15 4.11
CA ILE A 17 4.11 1.79 4.57
C ILE A 17 5.48 1.36 4.05
N LEU A 18 5.77 1.60 2.76
CA LEU A 18 7.09 1.31 2.18
C LEU A 18 8.21 2.04 2.93
N TRP A 19 8.01 3.33 3.20
CA TRP A 19 8.96 4.12 3.99
C TRP A 19 9.12 3.57 5.42
N GLY A 20 8.02 3.20 6.07
CA GLY A 20 8.00 2.59 7.39
C GLY A 20 8.76 1.26 7.44
N VAL A 21 8.63 0.43 6.41
CA VAL A 21 9.37 -0.84 6.24
C VAL A 21 10.86 -0.56 6.09
N ILE A 22 11.27 0.37 5.21
CA ILE A 22 12.68 0.73 5.00
C ILE A 22 13.31 1.24 6.30
N ARG A 23 12.61 2.13 7.01
CA ARG A 23 13.07 2.67 8.30
C ARG A 23 13.19 1.57 9.35
N SER A 24 12.19 0.69 9.45
CA SER A 24 12.19 -0.43 10.39
C SER A 24 13.30 -1.44 10.09
N ALA A 25 13.62 -1.66 8.81
CA ALA A 25 14.72 -2.51 8.38
C ALA A 25 16.07 -1.94 8.80
N ARG A 26 16.26 -0.61 8.66
CA ARG A 26 17.46 0.07 9.15
C ARG A 26 17.60 -0.01 10.68
N ALA A 27 16.48 0.01 11.41
CA ALA A 27 16.44 -0.18 12.85
C ALA A 27 16.58 -1.66 13.30
N LYS A 28 16.78 -2.60 12.36
CA LYS A 28 16.87 -4.06 12.60
C LYS A 28 15.67 -4.66 13.36
N ASN A 29 14.51 -4.00 13.34
CA ASN A 29 13.30 -4.50 13.99
C ASN A 29 12.57 -5.49 13.08
N LYS A 30 12.88 -6.79 13.25
CA LYS A 30 12.34 -7.88 12.42
C LYS A 30 10.81 -7.97 12.49
N PHE A 31 10.21 -7.67 13.65
CA PHE A 31 8.76 -7.71 13.81
C PHE A 31 8.06 -6.60 13.03
N ALA A 32 8.54 -5.36 13.17
CA ALA A 32 7.98 -4.21 12.45
C ALA A 32 8.17 -4.33 10.94
N VAL A 33 9.30 -4.87 10.50
CA VAL A 33 9.54 -5.17 9.07
C VAL A 33 8.58 -6.24 8.58
N GLY A 34 8.41 -7.34 9.31
CA GLY A 34 7.49 -8.41 8.92
C GLY A 34 6.04 -7.93 8.83
N PHE A 35 5.57 -7.20 9.84
CA PHE A 35 4.24 -6.59 9.84
C PHE A 35 4.08 -5.59 8.68
N GLY A 36 5.06 -4.70 8.50
CA GLY A 36 5.02 -3.70 7.44
C GLY A 36 5.03 -4.29 6.03
N LEU A 37 5.77 -5.39 5.79
CA LEU A 37 5.74 -6.11 4.52
C LEU A 37 4.38 -6.75 4.25
N LEU A 38 3.75 -7.33 5.28
CA LEU A 38 2.40 -7.88 5.19
C LEU A 38 1.37 -6.78 4.86
N SER A 39 1.44 -5.64 5.56
CA SER A 39 0.59 -4.48 5.26
C SER A 39 0.83 -3.96 3.83
N LEU A 40 2.09 -3.88 3.40
CA LEU A 40 2.45 -3.42 2.05
C LEU A 40 1.84 -4.34 0.98
N ALA A 41 1.88 -5.66 1.18
CA ALA A 41 1.31 -6.62 0.25
C ALA A 41 -0.21 -6.45 0.10
N VAL A 42 -0.92 -6.26 1.22
CA VAL A 42 -2.38 -6.02 1.21
C VAL A 42 -2.72 -4.70 0.51
N PHE A 43 -1.96 -3.64 0.79
CA PHE A 43 -2.18 -2.33 0.18
C PHE A 43 -1.89 -2.32 -1.32
N LEU A 44 -0.79 -2.96 -1.77
CA LEU A 44 -0.49 -3.11 -3.19
C LEU A 44 -1.57 -3.92 -3.93
N PHE A 45 -2.13 -4.95 -3.27
CA PHE A 45 -3.24 -5.71 -3.84
C PHE A 45 -4.50 -4.84 -3.99
N ALA A 46 -4.83 -4.04 -2.99
CA ALA A 46 -5.94 -3.10 -3.05
C ALA A 46 -5.74 -2.00 -4.10
N ASP A 47 -4.53 -1.44 -4.22
CA ASP A 47 -4.17 -0.49 -5.29
C ASP A 47 -4.33 -1.15 -6.67
N GLY A 48 -3.94 -2.42 -6.79
CA GLY A 48 -4.15 -3.22 -7.99
C GLY A 48 -5.63 -3.42 -8.34
N LEU A 49 -6.48 -3.69 -7.34
CA LEU A 49 -7.94 -3.76 -7.50
C LEU A 49 -8.53 -2.42 -7.94
N ILE A 50 -8.11 -1.32 -7.33
CA ILE A 50 -8.53 0.04 -7.70
C ILE A 50 -8.20 0.29 -9.17
N ILE A 51 -6.96 0.03 -9.59
CA ILE A 51 -6.53 0.20 -10.99
C ILE A 51 -7.31 -0.74 -11.92
N TYR A 52 -7.48 -1.99 -11.53
CA TYR A 52 -8.18 -3.00 -12.32
C TYR A 52 -9.63 -2.60 -12.60
N TYR A 53 -10.40 -2.20 -11.58
CA TYR A 53 -11.78 -1.75 -11.76
C TYR A 53 -11.90 -0.33 -12.33
N ALA A 54 -10.88 0.51 -12.16
CA ALA A 54 -10.81 1.79 -12.86
C ALA A 54 -10.61 1.61 -14.36
N THR A 55 -9.85 0.59 -14.78
CA THR A 55 -9.48 0.33 -16.18
C THR A 55 -10.48 -0.58 -16.90
N ARG A 56 -11.01 -1.60 -16.21
CA ARG A 56 -12.10 -2.45 -16.72
C ARG A 56 -13.45 -1.81 -16.46
N GLY A 57 -13.64 -0.59 -16.93
CA GLY A 57 -14.91 0.14 -16.80
C GLY A 57 -16.05 -0.48 -17.60
N VAL A 58 -16.45 -1.73 -17.29
CA VAL A 58 -17.72 -2.41 -17.58
C VAL A 58 -17.88 -3.55 -16.56
#